data_AF-A0A3S3UBW3-F1
#
_entry.id   AF-A0A3S3UBW3-F1
#
_cell.length_a   1.000
_cell.length_b   1.000
_cell.length_c   1.000
_cell.angle_alpha   90.00
_cell.angle_beta   90.00
_cell.angle_gamma   90.00
#
_symmetry.space_group_name_H-M   'P 1'
#
loop_
_entity.id
_entity.type
_entity.pdbx_description
1 polymer ?
#
loop_
_entity_poly.entity_id
_entity_poly.type
_entity_poly.pdbx_seq_one_letter_code
_entity_poly.pdbx_strand_id
1 'polypeptide(L)' 'METKQALLNDYSMGDMKLKNRVVMAPMTRSRADNPGNVATDLVAEYYARELRQA' A
#
# COMPACT_ATOMS: atom_id res chain seq x y z
N MET A 1 -3.26 -22.20 21.59
CA MET A 1 -4.04 -20.96 21.69
C MET A 1 -4.41 -20.56 20.28
N GLU A 2 -5.69 -20.56 19.92
CA GLU A 2 -6.09 -19.95 18.65
C GLU A 2 -5.92 -18.43 18.76
N THR A 3 -4.84 -17.92 18.18
CA THR A 3 -4.66 -16.48 17.99
C THR A 3 -5.55 -16.05 16.84
N LYS A 4 -6.76 -15.60 17.16
CA LYS A 4 -7.64 -14.91 16.21
C LYS A 4 -6.93 -13.61 15.79
N GLN A 5 -6.19 -13.65 14.68
CA GLN A 5 -5.31 -12.58 14.24
C GLN A 5 -6.13 -11.40 13.70
N ALA A 6 -6.54 -10.49 14.59
CA ALA A 6 -7.42 -9.36 14.26
C ALA A 6 -6.90 -8.46 13.13
N LEU A 7 -5.58 -8.39 12.93
CA LEU A 7 -4.92 -7.58 11.91
C LEU A 7 -5.17 -8.07 10.47
N LEU A 8 -5.27 -9.38 10.28
CA LEU A 8 -5.38 -10.00 8.95
C LEU A 8 -6.84 -10.32 8.56
N ASN A 9 -7.79 -9.85 9.37
CA ASN A 9 -9.21 -10.01 9.07
C ASN A 9 -9.67 -8.92 8.09
N ASP A 10 -10.62 -9.30 7.24
CA ASP A 10 -11.31 -8.38 6.34
C ASP A 10 -11.86 -7.15 7.08
N TYR A 11 -11.86 -6.02 6.38
CA TYR A 11 -12.34 -4.75 6.89
C TYR A 11 -13.07 -3.97 5.81
N SER A 12 -14.22 -3.39 6.14
CA SER A 12 -14.97 -2.52 5.24
C SER A 12 -14.68 -1.06 5.57
N MET A 13 -14.12 -0.33 4.61
CA MET A 13 -13.78 1.09 4.72
C MET A 13 -14.62 1.88 3.71
N GLY A 14 -15.77 2.40 4.16
CA GLY A 14 -16.76 3.00 3.27
C GLY A 14 -17.23 1.98 2.23
N ASP A 15 -17.10 2.31 0.95
CA ASP A 15 -17.51 1.44 -0.17
C ASP A 15 -16.42 0.40 -0.56
N MET A 16 -15.24 0.43 0.08
CA MET A 16 -14.14 -0.49 -0.22
C MET A 16 -14.07 -1.65 0.79
N LYS A 17 -13.91 -2.87 0.28
CA LYS A 17 -13.60 -4.06 1.09
C LYS A 17 -12.10 -4.36 1.03
N LEU A 18 -11.44 -4.26 2.17
CA LEU A 18 -10.02 -4.56 2.35
C LEU A 18 -9.87 -5.98 2.90
N LYS A 19 -8.87 -6.71 2.39
CA LYS A 19 -8.57 -8.09 2.81
C LYS A 19 -7.90 -8.18 4.19
N ASN A 20 -7.33 -7.06 4.64
CA ASN A 20 -6.67 -6.96 5.93
C ASN A 20 -6.71 -5.50 6.41
N ARG A 21 -6.22 -5.28 7.63
CA ARG A 21 -6.14 -3.96 8.28
C ARG A 21 -4.73 -3.36 8.20
N VAL A 22 -3.89 -3.87 7.29
CA VAL A 22 -2.54 -3.36 7.05
C VAL A 22 -2.62 -2.32 5.95
N VAL A 23 -2.18 -1.10 6.24
CA VAL A 23 -2.17 0.01 5.29
C VAL A 23 -0.75 0.50 5.09
N MET A 24 -0.40 0.81 3.84
CA MET A 24 0.84 1.51 3.55
C MET A 24 0.67 2.98 3.94
N ALA A 25 1.45 3.43 4.92
CA ALA A 25 1.49 4.84 5.28
C ALA A 25 2.04 5.70 4.12
N PRO A 26 1.58 6.95 3.94
CA PRO A 26 2.15 7.85 2.95
C PRO A 26 3.60 8.20 3.35
N MET A 27 4.54 8.02 2.41
CA MET A 27 5.95 8.31 2.62
C MET A 27 6.50 9.11 1.44
N THR A 28 7.13 10.26 1.71
CA THR A 28 7.84 11.03 0.69
C THR A 28 9.11 10.30 0.28
N ARG A 29 9.23 9.94 -1.00
CA ARG A 29 10.40 9.21 -1.53
C ARG A 29 11.34 10.04 -2.39
N SER A 30 10.97 11.28 -2.73
CA SER A 30 11.76 12.19 -3.59
C SER A 30 12.28 11.54 -4.88
N ARG A 31 11.47 10.66 -5.50
CA ARG A 31 11.83 9.91 -6.72
C ARG A 31 11.26 10.51 -8.02
N ALA A 32 10.68 11.70 -7.94
CA ALA A 32 10.17 12.44 -9.09
C ALA A 32 11.18 13.51 -9.54
N ASP A 33 12.48 13.18 -9.53
CA ASP A 33 13.54 14.07 -10.01
C ASP A 33 13.63 13.99 -11.54
N ASN A 34 12.62 14.56 -12.19
CA ASN A 34 12.56 14.71 -13.64
C ASN A 34 11.99 16.09 -14.00
N PRO A 35 12.19 16.60 -15.23
CA PRO A 35 11.79 17.96 -15.60
C PRO A 35 10.28 18.25 -15.42
N GLY A 36 9.44 17.22 -15.39
CA GLY A 36 7.99 17.35 -15.21
C GLY A 36 7.51 17.18 -13.76
N ASN A 37 8.39 16.81 -12.82
CA ASN A 37 8.02 16.34 -11.47
C ASN A 37 6.93 15.24 -11.50
N VAL A 38 6.95 14.37 -12.52
CA VAL A 38 5.94 13.34 -12.76
C VAL A 38 6.41 11.98 -12.23
N ALA A 39 5.47 11.17 -11.77
CA ALA A 39 5.75 9.78 -11.39
C ALA A 39 6.30 9.01 -12.60
N THR A 40 7.37 8.26 -12.38
CA THR A 40 7.99 7.38 -13.39
C THR A 40 7.56 5.93 -13.18
N ASP A 41 7.86 5.07 -14.15
CA ASP A 41 7.55 3.63 -14.07
C ASP A 41 8.13 2.96 -12.81
N LEU A 42 9.28 3.44 -12.34
CA LEU A 42 9.90 2.96 -11.10
C LEU A 42 9.03 3.23 -9.85
N VAL A 43 8.25 4.31 -9.85
CA VAL A 43 7.29 4.61 -8.77
C VAL A 43 6.13 3.62 -8.83
N ALA A 44 5.65 3.29 -10.04
CA ALA A 44 4.59 2.29 -10.22
C ALA A 44 5.04 0.89 -9.79
N GLU A 45 6.24 0.46 -10.21
CA GLU A 45 6.83 -0.81 -9.79
C GLU A 45 7.03 -0.88 -8.28
N TYR A 46 7.47 0.23 -7.66
CA TYR A 46 7.62 0.30 -6.21
C TYR A 46 6.29 0.03 -5.50
N TYR A 47 5.21 0.72 -5.87
CA TYR A 47 3.90 0.48 -5.26
C TYR A 47 3.36 -0.92 -5.55
N ALA A 48 3.57 -1.46 -6.76
CA ALA A 48 3.15 -2.82 -7.11
C ALA A 48 3.86 -3.89 -6.29
N ARG A 49 5.14 -3.71 -5.98
CA ARG A 49 5.93 -4.65 -5.17
C ARG A 49 5.45 -4.70 -3.74
N GLU A 50 5.27 -3.56 -3.11
CA GLU A 50 4.89 -3.48 -1.70
C GLU A 50 3.43 -3.93 -1.50
N LEU A 51 2.53 -3.66 -2.45
CA LEU A 51 1.14 -4.14 -2.41
C LEU A 51 1.02 -5.67 -2.56
N ARG A 52 2.03 -6.35 -3.13
CA ARG A 52 2.06 -7.82 -3.20
C ARG A 52 2.46 -8.50 -1.91
N GLN A 53 3.16 -7.79 -1.01
CA GLN A 53 3.66 -8.37 0.23
C GLN A 53 2.74 -8.10 1.44
N ALA A 54 1.73 -7.26 1.26
CA ALA A 54 0.67 -6.99 2.23
C ALA A 54 -0.53 -7.92 2.02
#